data_AF-A0A1F7P5H0-F1
#
_entry.id   AF-A0A1F7P5H0-F1
#
_cell.length_a   1.000
_cell.length_b   1.000
_cell.length_c   1.000
_cell.angle_alpha   90.00
_cell.angle_beta   90.00
_cell.angle_gamma   90.00
#
_symmetry.space_group_name_H-M   'P 1'
#
loop_
_entity.id
_entity.type
_entity.pdbx_description
1 polymer ?
#
loop_
_entity_poly.entity_id
_entity_poly.type
_entity_poly.pdbx_seq_one_letter_code
_entity_poly.pdbx_strand_id
1 'polypeptide(L)'
;MPVAGKAMGEAVKALVARKGIDFHPQHKLQAVEPARRELVFEDGKRASYDLLVAIPPHRCPPVVKESGLVGEAGWVPVDRGTLQTAHAGVYALGDVTAIKLPVGLMLPKAGVFAHHEAEAVAHNIAAEITGRGAPKAFEGHGY
;
A
#
# COMPACT_ATOMS: atom_id res chain seq x y z
N MET A 1 11.26 8.07 -4.45
CA MET A 1 10.34 6.97 -4.10
C MET A 1 10.99 6.18 -2.98
N PRO A 2 10.43 6.16 -1.76
CA PRO A 2 11.13 5.63 -0.58
C PRO A 2 11.62 4.18 -0.74
N VAL A 3 10.79 3.30 -1.30
CA VAL A 3 11.13 1.88 -1.49
C VAL A 3 12.03 1.65 -2.71
N ALA A 4 11.77 2.31 -3.83
CA ALA A 4 12.57 2.16 -5.07
C ALA A 4 13.89 2.95 -5.07
N GLY A 5 14.19 3.70 -4.00
CA GLY A 5 15.43 4.45 -3.86
C GLY A 5 15.47 5.82 -4.54
N LYS A 6 16.56 6.56 -4.26
CA LYS A 6 16.79 7.93 -4.71
C LYS A 6 16.96 8.01 -6.23
N ALA A 7 17.81 7.16 -6.80
CA ALA A 7 18.13 7.17 -8.23
C ALA A 7 16.88 6.99 -9.11
N MET A 8 16.00 6.04 -8.78
CA MET A 8 14.74 5.85 -9.50
C MET A 8 13.81 7.07 -9.34
N GLY A 9 13.77 7.65 -8.15
CA GLY A 9 13.02 8.89 -7.91
C GLY A 9 13.49 10.05 -8.79
N GLU A 10 14.80 10.22 -8.95
CA GLU A 10 15.39 11.25 -9.82
C GLU A 10 15.12 10.96 -11.30
N ALA A 11 15.22 9.71 -11.73
CA ALA A 11 14.90 9.31 -13.09
C ALA A 11 13.45 9.63 -13.48
N VAL A 12 12.49 9.35 -12.59
CA VAL A 12 11.07 9.68 -12.81
C VAL A 12 10.86 11.19 -12.87
N LYS A 13 11.46 11.97 -11.95
CA LYS A 13 11.36 13.45 -12.00
C LYS A 13 11.90 14.00 -13.32
N ALA A 14 13.05 13.49 -13.77
CA ALA A 14 13.64 13.90 -15.05
C ALA A 14 12.75 13.54 -16.23
N LEU A 15 12.09 12.36 -16.22
CA LEU A 15 11.14 11.96 -17.24
C LEU A 15 9.94 12.92 -17.33
N VAL A 16 9.35 13.25 -16.18
CA VAL A 16 8.20 14.16 -16.07
C VAL A 16 8.58 15.56 -16.56
N ALA A 17 9.74 16.08 -16.13
CA ALA A 17 10.25 17.37 -16.59
C ALA A 17 10.53 17.42 -18.11
N ARG A 18 11.09 16.37 -18.70
CA ARG A 18 11.30 16.28 -20.17
C ARG A 18 10.00 16.32 -20.96
N LYS A 19 8.87 15.96 -20.34
CA LYS A 19 7.55 16.04 -20.96
C LYS A 19 6.87 17.40 -20.74
N GLY A 20 7.56 18.36 -20.10
CA GLY A 20 6.98 19.68 -19.77
C GLY A 20 5.89 19.60 -18.70
N ILE A 21 5.91 18.56 -17.85
CA ILE A 21 4.94 18.39 -16.77
C ILE A 21 5.54 18.98 -15.50
N ASP A 22 4.85 19.97 -14.92
CA ASP A 22 5.25 20.55 -13.65
C ASP A 22 4.97 19.59 -12.49
N PHE A 23 5.96 19.43 -11.61
CA PHE A 23 5.87 18.56 -10.44
C PHE A 23 5.97 19.37 -9.16
N HIS A 24 4.89 19.38 -8.39
CA HIS A 24 4.75 20.14 -7.15
C HIS A 24 4.69 19.19 -5.94
N PRO A 25 5.83 18.70 -5.42
CA PRO A 25 5.84 17.84 -4.24
C PRO A 25 5.36 18.60 -3.00
N GLN A 26 5.03 17.86 -1.94
CA GLN A 26 4.66 18.41 -0.62
C GLN A 26 3.40 19.30 -0.61
N HIS A 27 2.58 19.26 -1.66
CA HIS A 27 1.23 19.85 -1.67
C HIS A 27 0.20 18.76 -1.43
N LYS A 28 -0.24 18.62 -0.18
CA LYS A 28 -1.25 17.62 0.21
C LYS A 28 -2.65 18.19 -0.01
N LEU A 29 -3.42 17.54 -0.87
CA LEU A 29 -4.79 17.93 -1.19
C LEU A 29 -5.68 17.72 0.04
N GLN A 30 -6.36 18.79 0.46
CA GLN A 30 -7.31 18.78 1.58
C GLN A 30 -8.75 18.66 1.07
N ALA A 31 -9.11 19.44 0.05
CA ALA A 31 -10.44 19.45 -0.53
C ALA A 31 -10.41 19.77 -2.02
N VAL A 32 -11.48 19.35 -2.71
CA VAL A 32 -11.79 19.74 -4.08
C VAL A 32 -13.07 20.55 -4.02
N GLU A 33 -13.10 21.73 -4.64
CA GLU A 33 -14.27 22.61 -4.77
C GLU A 33 -14.78 22.58 -6.23
N PRO A 34 -15.67 21.64 -6.61
CA PRO A 34 -15.99 21.41 -8.03
C PRO A 34 -16.74 22.57 -8.69
N ALA A 35 -17.56 23.29 -7.93
CA ALA A 35 -18.31 24.45 -8.43
C ALA A 35 -17.39 25.59 -8.90
N ARG A 36 -16.19 25.69 -8.31
CA ARG A 36 -15.17 26.69 -8.68
C ARG A 36 -14.05 26.08 -9.53
N ARG A 37 -14.02 24.76 -9.67
CA ARG A 37 -12.92 23.98 -10.26
C ARG A 37 -11.58 24.30 -9.60
N GLU A 38 -11.57 24.32 -8.27
CA GLU A 38 -10.39 24.60 -7.45
C GLU A 38 -10.01 23.42 -6.57
N LEU A 39 -8.70 23.26 -6.36
CA LEU A 39 -8.08 22.42 -5.34
C LEU A 39 -7.71 23.28 -4.13
N VAL A 40 -7.93 22.77 -2.94
CA VAL A 40 -7.50 23.39 -1.67
C VAL A 40 -6.49 22.46 -1.01
N PHE A 41 -5.31 22.98 -0.71
CA PHE A 41 -4.23 22.24 -0.06
C PHE A 41 -4.17 22.53 1.45
N GLU A 42 -3.56 21.62 2.23
CA GLU A 42 -3.47 21.76 3.69
C GLU A 42 -2.72 23.03 4.15
N ASP A 43 -1.85 23.59 3.31
CA ASP A 43 -1.13 24.84 3.57
C ASP A 43 -1.94 26.11 3.18
N GLY A 44 -3.20 25.94 2.80
CA GLY A 44 -4.11 27.01 2.38
C GLY A 44 -3.95 27.47 0.94
N LYS A 45 -2.96 26.94 0.19
CA LYS A 45 -2.83 27.26 -1.24
C LYS A 45 -3.99 26.71 -2.04
N ARG A 46 -4.22 27.33 -3.19
CA ARG A 46 -5.26 26.96 -4.15
C ARG A 46 -4.68 26.80 -5.55
N ALA A 47 -5.28 25.91 -6.34
CA ALA A 47 -4.97 25.74 -7.76
C ALA A 47 -6.25 25.44 -8.55
N SER A 48 -6.40 26.04 -9.72
CA SER A 48 -7.51 25.74 -10.65
C SER A 48 -7.22 24.47 -11.45
N TYR A 49 -8.27 23.81 -11.95
CA TYR A 49 -8.14 22.68 -12.87
C TYR A 49 -9.22 22.69 -13.96
N ASP A 50 -8.87 22.19 -15.15
CA ASP A 50 -9.85 21.87 -16.20
C ASP A 50 -10.25 20.39 -16.17
N LEU A 51 -9.28 19.53 -15.87
CA LEU A 51 -9.46 18.09 -15.66
C LEU A 51 -8.71 17.68 -14.39
N LEU A 52 -9.38 16.94 -13.51
CA LEU A 52 -8.80 16.41 -12.28
C LEU A 52 -8.75 14.88 -12.33
N VAL A 53 -7.54 14.33 -12.26
CA VAL A 53 -7.29 12.93 -11.95
C VAL A 53 -6.71 12.85 -10.54
N ALA A 54 -7.52 12.43 -9.57
CA ALA A 54 -7.14 12.42 -8.16
C ALA A 54 -7.00 11.00 -7.62
N ILE A 55 -6.04 10.83 -6.70
CA ILE A 55 -5.85 9.60 -5.92
C ILE A 55 -6.39 9.89 -4.51
N PRO A 56 -7.47 9.22 -4.07
CA PRO A 56 -8.05 9.49 -2.75
C PRO A 56 -7.15 8.97 -1.62
N PRO A 57 -7.34 9.45 -0.38
CA PRO A 57 -6.70 8.86 0.78
C PRO A 57 -7.22 7.42 1.00
N HIS A 58 -6.31 6.45 0.95
CA HIS A 58 -6.63 5.05 1.21
C HIS A 58 -6.78 4.80 2.71
N ARG A 59 -7.76 3.97 3.09
CA ARG A 59 -8.06 3.60 4.48
C ARG A 59 -8.42 2.12 4.53
N CYS A 60 -8.08 1.45 5.63
CA CYS A 60 -8.55 0.09 5.86
C CYS A 60 -10.10 0.05 5.91
N PRO A 61 -10.75 -0.97 5.31
CA PRO A 61 -12.20 -1.10 5.30
C PRO A 61 -12.80 -1.09 6.73
N PRO A 62 -13.99 -0.48 6.95
CA PRO A 62 -14.60 -0.42 8.28
C PRO A 62 -14.73 -1.78 8.96
N VAL A 63 -15.21 -2.80 8.23
CA VAL A 63 -15.37 -4.17 8.75
C VAL A 63 -14.07 -4.77 9.29
N VAL A 64 -12.92 -4.46 8.67
CA VAL A 64 -11.60 -4.95 9.12
C VAL A 64 -11.11 -4.16 10.32
N LYS A 65 -11.43 -2.87 10.41
CA LYS A 65 -11.14 -2.06 11.60
C LYS A 65 -11.96 -2.50 12.80
N GLU A 66 -13.24 -2.76 12.59
CA GLU A 66 -14.18 -3.18 13.62
C GLU A 66 -13.95 -4.62 14.09
N SER A 67 -13.21 -5.44 13.33
CA SER A 67 -12.91 -6.82 13.70
C SER A 67 -11.83 -6.96 14.80
N GLY A 68 -11.19 -5.86 15.21
CA GLY A 68 -10.10 -5.89 16.19
C GLY A 68 -8.77 -6.42 15.64
N LEU A 69 -8.68 -6.69 14.33
CA LEU A 69 -7.45 -7.20 13.69
C LEU A 69 -6.45 -6.10 13.34
N VAL A 70 -6.90 -4.84 13.32
CA VAL A 70 -6.08 -3.70 12.92
C VAL A 70 -5.17 -3.23 14.06
N GLY A 71 -3.89 -3.05 13.76
CA GLY A 71 -2.91 -2.47 14.70
C GLY A 71 -2.86 -0.94 14.66
N GLU A 72 -1.90 -0.36 15.38
CA GLU A 72 -1.73 1.10 15.52
C GLU A 72 -1.54 1.83 14.17
N ALA A 73 -0.95 1.16 13.18
CA ALA A 73 -0.75 1.70 11.84
C ALA A 73 -2.05 1.79 11.01
N GLY A 74 -3.18 1.30 11.53
CA GLY A 74 -4.47 1.33 10.84
C GLY A 74 -4.67 0.20 9.81
N TRP A 75 -3.80 -0.81 9.82
CA TRP A 75 -3.82 -2.00 8.95
C TRP A 75 -3.56 -3.26 9.77
N VAL A 76 -3.79 -4.45 9.21
CA VAL A 76 -3.62 -5.74 9.91
C VAL A 76 -2.14 -6.12 9.95
N PRO A 77 -1.48 -6.15 11.11
CA PRO A 77 -0.11 -6.65 11.22
C PRO A 77 -0.07 -8.16 10.98
N VAL A 78 0.89 -8.60 10.18
CA VAL A 78 1.11 -10.02 9.88
C VAL A 78 2.58 -10.38 9.97
N ASP A 79 2.84 -11.67 10.19
CA ASP A 79 4.18 -12.21 9.95
C ASP A 79 4.55 -12.03 8.47
N ARG A 80 5.75 -11.49 8.19
CA ARG A 80 6.19 -11.19 6.83
C ARG A 80 6.32 -12.45 5.96
N GLY A 81 6.68 -13.58 6.55
CA GLY A 81 6.91 -14.83 5.83
C GLY A 81 5.63 -15.66 5.66
N THR A 82 4.82 -15.79 6.72
CA THR A 82 3.67 -16.70 6.73
C THR A 82 2.34 -16.00 6.47
N LEU A 83 2.28 -14.67 6.62
CA LEU A 83 1.08 -13.84 6.56
C LEU A 83 0.02 -14.16 7.63
N GLN A 84 0.42 -14.88 8.68
CA GLN A 84 -0.41 -15.12 9.86
C GLN A 84 -0.59 -13.83 10.65
N THR A 85 -1.80 -13.62 11.17
CA THR A 85 -2.08 -12.58 12.16
C THR A 85 -1.70 -13.06 13.57
N ALA A 86 -1.88 -12.21 14.57
CA ALA A 86 -1.75 -12.63 15.97
C ALA A 86 -2.81 -13.66 16.41
N HIS A 87 -3.88 -13.85 15.63
CA HIS A 87 -4.93 -14.82 15.91
C HIS A 87 -4.65 -16.14 15.18
N ALA A 88 -4.65 -17.25 15.92
CA ALA A 88 -4.43 -18.58 15.36
C ALA A 88 -5.47 -18.91 14.28
N GLY A 89 -5.00 -19.48 13.16
CA GLY A 89 -5.85 -19.84 12.01
C GLY A 89 -6.36 -18.64 11.20
N VAL A 90 -5.95 -17.41 11.52
CA VAL A 90 -6.35 -16.20 10.80
C VAL A 90 -5.15 -15.62 10.06
N TYR A 91 -5.32 -15.47 8.74
CA TYR A 91 -4.34 -14.92 7.81
C TYR A 91 -4.88 -13.62 7.21
N ALA A 92 -3.98 -12.69 6.84
CA ALA A 92 -4.34 -11.51 6.08
C ALA A 92 -3.34 -11.26 4.95
N LEU A 93 -3.83 -10.86 3.78
CA LEU A 93 -3.05 -10.59 2.59
C LEU A 93 -3.60 -9.39 1.81
N GLY A 94 -2.83 -8.88 0.87
CA GLY A 94 -3.15 -7.75 0.01
C GLY A 94 -3.15 -6.41 0.75
N ASP A 95 -4.00 -5.52 0.28
CA ASP A 95 -3.98 -4.11 0.70
C ASP A 95 -4.31 -3.89 2.18
N VAL A 96 -4.92 -4.85 2.86
CA VAL A 96 -5.24 -4.73 4.29
C VAL A 96 -4.05 -4.97 5.22
N THR A 97 -2.93 -5.48 4.72
CA THR A 97 -1.78 -5.87 5.56
C THR A 97 -0.85 -4.70 5.92
N ALA A 98 -0.16 -4.85 7.04
CA ALA A 98 1.02 -4.07 7.39
C ALA A 98 2.23 -5.00 7.46
N ILE A 99 3.02 -5.03 6.37
CA ILE A 99 4.28 -5.77 6.30
C ILE A 99 5.44 -4.79 6.38
N LYS A 100 6.18 -4.82 7.49
CA LYS A 100 7.39 -4.00 7.67
C LYS A 100 8.59 -4.69 7.02
N LEU A 101 9.28 -3.97 6.14
CA LEU A 101 10.50 -4.41 5.49
C LEU A 101 11.72 -4.22 6.42
N PRO A 102 12.81 -4.99 6.22
CA PRO A 102 14.06 -4.81 6.98
C PRO A 102 14.61 -3.38 6.93
N VAL A 103 14.36 -2.66 5.84
CA VAL A 103 14.75 -1.26 5.65
C VAL A 103 13.87 -0.25 6.42
N GLY A 104 12.97 -0.72 7.28
CA GLY A 104 12.10 0.11 8.13
C GLY A 104 10.88 0.70 7.43
N LEU A 105 10.72 0.47 6.13
CA LEU A 105 9.58 0.91 5.32
C LEU A 105 8.49 -0.17 5.26
N MET A 106 7.30 0.20 4.80
CA MET A 106 6.22 -0.76 4.54
C MET A 106 6.37 -1.34 3.13
N LEU A 107 6.01 -2.62 2.95
CA LEU A 107 5.89 -3.23 1.64
C LEU A 107 4.87 -2.43 0.80
N PRO A 108 5.20 -2.05 -0.45
CA PRO A 108 4.22 -1.41 -1.33
C PRO A 108 2.99 -2.29 -1.54
N LYS A 109 1.84 -1.67 -1.68
CA LYS A 109 0.59 -2.34 -2.01
C LYS A 109 0.49 -2.43 -3.53
N ALA A 110 0.59 -3.65 -4.06
CA ALA A 110 0.54 -3.91 -5.48
C ALA A 110 -0.03 -5.32 -5.74
N GLY A 111 -0.69 -5.48 -6.89
CA GLY A 111 -1.31 -6.74 -7.28
C GLY A 111 -0.35 -7.92 -7.32
N VAL A 112 0.92 -7.70 -7.69
CA VAL A 112 1.96 -8.75 -7.69
C VAL A 112 2.26 -9.28 -6.28
N PHE A 113 2.28 -8.40 -5.28
CA PHE A 113 2.47 -8.83 -3.89
C PHE A 113 1.22 -9.56 -3.39
N ALA A 114 0.04 -9.01 -3.61
CA ALA A 114 -1.21 -9.67 -3.23
C ALA A 114 -1.34 -11.08 -3.84
N HIS A 115 -0.90 -11.25 -5.09
CA HIS A 115 -0.87 -12.54 -5.76
C HIS A 115 0.07 -13.54 -5.08
N HIS A 116 1.33 -13.17 -4.83
CA HIS A 116 2.30 -14.06 -4.18
C HIS A 116 1.99 -14.31 -2.70
N GLU A 117 1.42 -13.33 -2.00
CA GLU A 117 0.88 -13.51 -0.65
C GLU A 117 -0.26 -14.56 -0.67
N ALA A 118 -1.17 -14.50 -1.66
CA ALA A 118 -2.24 -15.48 -1.81
C ALA A 118 -1.71 -16.89 -2.07
N GLU A 119 -0.66 -17.05 -2.90
CA GLU A 119 -0.02 -18.35 -3.13
C GLU A 119 0.58 -18.93 -1.84
N ALA A 120 1.26 -18.11 -1.05
CA ALA A 120 1.86 -18.54 0.22
C ALA A 120 0.77 -18.93 1.23
N VAL A 121 -0.25 -18.09 1.41
CA VAL A 121 -1.37 -18.35 2.35
C VAL A 121 -2.16 -19.59 1.95
N ALA A 122 -2.53 -19.74 0.68
CA ALA A 122 -3.29 -20.90 0.20
C ALA A 122 -2.51 -22.21 0.40
N HIS A 123 -1.21 -22.21 0.08
CA HIS A 123 -0.33 -23.35 0.33
C HIS A 123 -0.27 -23.69 1.83
N ASN A 124 -0.08 -22.70 2.69
CA ASN A 124 0.06 -22.89 4.13
C ASN A 124 -1.23 -23.43 4.77
N ILE A 125 -2.39 -22.89 4.38
CA ILE A 125 -3.70 -23.41 4.82
C ILE A 125 -3.90 -24.86 4.39
N ALA A 126 -3.55 -25.20 3.14
CA ALA A 126 -3.67 -26.57 2.66
C ALA A 126 -2.73 -27.54 3.40
N ALA A 127 -1.50 -27.11 3.68
CA ALA A 127 -0.54 -27.90 4.46
C ALA A 127 -1.03 -28.11 5.90
N GLU A 128 -1.60 -27.09 6.53
CA GLU A 128 -2.16 -27.15 7.89
C GLU A 128 -3.35 -28.11 7.97
N ILE A 129 -4.29 -28.05 7.01
CA ILE A 129 -5.47 -28.93 6.97
C ILE A 129 -5.08 -30.40 6.72
N THR A 130 -4.11 -30.64 5.83
CA THR A 130 -3.76 -32.00 5.41
C THR A 130 -2.67 -32.65 6.27
N GLY A 131 -1.93 -31.86 7.05
CA GLY A 131 -0.74 -32.30 7.77
C GLY A 131 0.42 -32.71 6.85
N ARG A 132 0.41 -32.28 5.58
CA ARG A 132 1.39 -32.67 4.56
C ARG A 132 2.07 -31.45 3.95
N GLY A 133 3.37 -31.60 3.67
CA GLY A 133 4.19 -30.53 3.09
C GLY A 133 4.76 -29.59 4.15
N ALA A 134 5.69 -28.73 3.72
CA ALA A 134 6.28 -27.69 4.56
C ALA A 134 5.63 -26.33 4.24
N PRO A 135 5.55 -25.41 5.22
CA PRO A 135 5.09 -24.05 4.98
C PRO A 135 5.94 -23.35 3.91
N LYS A 136 5.27 -22.59 3.04
CA LYS A 136 5.87 -21.71 2.04
C LYS A 136 5.94 -20.30 2.60
N ALA A 137 7.12 -19.69 2.49
CA ALA A 137 7.31 -18.29 2.85
C ALA A 137 6.96 -17.37 1.68
N PHE A 138 6.36 -16.22 1.98
CA PHE A 138 6.30 -15.08 1.08
C PHE A 138 7.61 -14.32 1.09
N GLU A 139 8.24 -14.22 -0.09
CA GLU A 139 9.58 -13.65 -0.22
C GLU A 139 9.56 -12.13 -0.46
N GLY A 140 8.43 -11.58 -0.93
CA GLY A 140 8.29 -10.16 -1.24
C GLY A 140 8.93 -9.74 -2.57
N HIS A 141 9.05 -10.67 -3.54
CA HIS A 141 9.47 -10.35 -4.90
C HIS A 141 8.36 -9.62 -5.66
N GLY A 142 8.72 -8.50 -6.27
CA GLY A 142 7.85 -7.69 -7.15
C GLY A 142 8.68 -7.12 -8.31
N TYR A 143 8.01 -6.63 -9.34
CA TYR A 143 8.62 -6.18 -10.60
C TYR A 143 8.25 -4.73 -10.91
#